data_AF-A0A1J0VFD4-F1
#
_entry.id   AF-A0A1J0VFD4-F1
#
_cell.length_a   1.000
_cell.length_b   1.000
_cell.length_c   1.000
_cell.angle_alpha   90.00
_cell.angle_beta   90.00
_cell.angle_gamma   90.00
#
_symmetry.space_group_name_H-M   'P 1'
#
loop_
_entity.id
_entity.type
_entity.pdbx_description
1 polymer ?
#
loop_
_entity_poly.entity_id
_entity_poly.type
_entity_poly.pdbx_seq_one_letter_code
_entity_poly.pdbx_strand_id
1 'polypeptide(L)'
;MDIEPLFNASFARVLGHEVEGRGFFEAFYDRFLAASPEVAEKFRHTDMARQQAMLKKAFYHLLAFYGSSNADYYLDLVAISHSRTHLDIRPGLYALWLDALVATARRFDDRFDDDVELAWRLVMTPGIVYVTFYYDRVAGPPGPRVPDASTTPEAGDDGT
;
A
#
# COMPACT_ATOMS: atom_id res chain seq x y z
N MET A 1 -3.54 -17.56 15.96
CA MET A 1 -3.91 -16.16 15.70
C MET A 1 -4.03 -16.02 14.20
N ASP A 2 -5.19 -15.60 13.72
CA ASP A 2 -5.39 -15.41 12.28
C ASP A 2 -5.08 -13.96 11.93
N ILE A 3 -3.96 -13.77 11.22
CA ILE A 3 -3.39 -12.45 10.94
C ILE A 3 -4.29 -11.60 10.05
N GLU A 4 -4.80 -12.18 8.97
CA GLU A 4 -5.62 -11.45 7.99
C GLU A 4 -6.93 -10.92 8.60
N PRO A 5 -7.74 -11.71 9.34
CA PRO A 5 -8.92 -11.20 10.03
C PRO A 5 -8.61 -10.07 11.02
N LEU A 6 -7.53 -10.17 11.79
CA LEU A 6 -7.12 -9.13 12.74
C LEU A 6 -6.77 -7.82 12.02
N PHE A 7 -5.97 -7.91 10.97
CA PHE A 7 -5.63 -6.78 10.13
C PHE A 7 -6.88 -6.15 9.51
N ASN A 8 -7.75 -6.95 8.89
CA ASN A 8 -8.98 -6.47 8.24
C ASN A 8 -9.91 -5.76 9.23
N ALA A 9 -10.07 -6.31 10.43
CA ALA A 9 -10.89 -5.70 11.48
C ALA A 9 -10.30 -4.37 11.97
N SER A 10 -8.99 -4.29 12.16
CA SER A 10 -8.30 -3.04 12.52
C SER A 10 -8.38 -2.02 11.38
N PHE A 11 -8.11 -2.44 10.15
CA PHE A 11 -8.17 -1.58 8.97
C PHE A 11 -9.57 -0.98 8.75
N ALA A 12 -10.63 -1.76 8.99
CA ALA A 12 -11.99 -1.25 8.95
C ALA A 12 -12.26 -0.18 10.03
N ARG A 13 -11.74 -0.36 11.26
CA ARG A 13 -11.90 0.62 12.35
C ARG A 13 -11.15 1.92 12.05
N VAL A 14 -9.90 1.86 11.61
CA VAL A 14 -9.11 3.08 11.32
C VAL A 14 -9.68 3.89 10.17
N LEU A 15 -10.37 3.26 9.22
CA LEU A 15 -11.06 3.96 8.12
C LEU A 15 -12.46 4.47 8.49
N GLY A 16 -13.02 4.01 9.62
CA GLY A 16 -14.41 4.29 10.01
C GLY A 16 -14.62 5.62 10.70
N HIS A 17 -13.56 6.36 11.03
CA HIS A 17 -13.66 7.64 11.73
C HIS A 17 -12.42 8.52 11.51
N GLU A 18 -12.53 9.75 12.02
CA GLU A 18 -11.46 10.75 12.03
C GLU A 18 -10.96 10.96 13.47
N VAL A 19 -9.68 11.28 13.61
CA VAL A 19 -9.07 11.68 14.89
C VAL A 19 -8.60 13.13 14.74
N GLU A 20 -9.11 14.03 15.58
CA GLU A 20 -8.85 15.48 15.50
C GLU A 20 -9.20 16.09 14.13
N GLY A 21 -10.29 15.63 13.52
CA GLY A 21 -10.76 16.11 12.22
C GLY A 21 -9.89 15.71 11.03
N ARG A 22 -9.03 14.70 11.20
CA ARG A 22 -8.18 14.14 10.13
C ARG A 22 -8.49 12.68 9.90
N GLY A 23 -8.52 12.30 8.63
CA GLY A 23 -8.63 10.90 8.22
C GLY A 23 -7.32 10.12 8.45
N PHE A 24 -7.41 8.79 8.45
CA PHE A 24 -6.25 7.91 8.70
C PHE A 24 -5.05 8.17 7.78
N PHE A 25 -5.28 8.26 6.47
CA PHE A 25 -4.18 8.44 5.50
C PHE A 25 -3.57 9.83 5.56
N GLU A 26 -4.35 10.86 5.87
CA GLU A 26 -3.85 12.21 6.11
C GLU A 26 -2.93 12.22 7.34
N ALA A 27 -3.41 11.71 8.48
CA ALA A 27 -2.62 11.61 9.70
C ALA A 27 -1.37 10.73 9.55
N PHE A 28 -1.45 9.68 8.72
CA PHE A 28 -0.30 8.87 8.36
C PHE A 28 0.76 9.69 7.62
N TYR A 29 0.39 10.45 6.59
CA TYR A 29 1.36 11.24 5.84
C TYR A 29 1.93 12.38 6.69
N ASP A 30 1.14 13.04 7.53
CA ASP A 30 1.66 14.02 8.49
C ASP A 30 2.81 13.43 9.33
N ARG A 31 2.61 12.22 9.87
CA ARG A 31 3.62 11.53 10.66
C ARG A 31 4.82 11.09 9.80
N PHE A 32 4.58 10.54 8.61
CA PHE A 32 5.65 10.01 7.77
C PHE A 32 6.54 11.13 7.21
N LEU A 33 5.97 12.24 6.76
CA LEU A 33 6.70 13.41 6.28
C LEU A 33 7.55 14.04 7.39
N ALA A 34 7.08 14.00 8.64
CA ALA A 34 7.84 14.47 9.81
C ALA A 34 8.95 13.50 10.26
N ALA A 35 8.97 12.25 9.77
CA ALA A 35 9.91 11.22 10.24
C ALA A 35 11.35 11.44 9.76
N SER A 36 11.55 12.13 8.64
CA SER A 36 12.88 12.43 8.10
C SER A 36 12.82 13.57 7.07
N PRO A 37 13.82 14.49 7.04
CA PRO A 37 13.95 15.49 5.97
C PRO A 37 14.02 14.88 4.57
N GLU A 38 14.61 13.69 4.43
CA GLU A 38 14.67 12.98 3.15
C GLU A 38 13.29 12.53 2.69
N VAL A 39 12.46 12.03 3.62
CA VAL A 39 11.07 11.67 3.30
C VAL A 39 10.32 12.91 2.84
N ALA A 40 10.41 14.01 3.60
CA ALA A 40 9.77 15.27 3.23
C ALA A 40 10.17 15.73 1.81
N GLU A 41 11.45 15.63 1.45
CA GLU A 41 11.91 16.02 0.10
C GLU A 41 11.33 15.12 -1.01
N LYS A 42 11.20 13.81 -0.78
CA LYS A 42 10.60 12.88 -1.76
C LYS A 42 9.15 13.21 -2.10
N PHE A 43 8.45 13.94 -1.22
CA PHE A 43 7.05 14.33 -1.41
C PHE A 43 6.85 15.83 -1.71
N ARG A 44 7.92 16.63 -1.84
CA ARG A 44 7.83 18.11 -1.94
C ARG A 44 6.93 18.61 -3.09
N HIS A 45 6.84 17.85 -4.17
CA HIS A 45 6.03 18.18 -5.37
C HIS A 45 4.89 17.19 -5.60
N THR A 46 4.46 16.51 -4.56
CA THR A 46 3.41 15.50 -4.65
C THR A 46 2.04 16.11 -4.36
N ASP A 47 1.08 15.84 -5.23
CA ASP A 47 -0.34 16.04 -4.90
C ASP A 47 -0.73 15.05 -3.79
N MET A 48 -0.77 15.55 -2.56
CA MET A 48 -0.98 14.71 -1.39
C MET A 48 -2.39 14.11 -1.32
N ALA A 49 -3.41 14.78 -1.87
CA ALA A 49 -4.77 14.24 -1.93
C ALA A 49 -4.81 13.02 -2.86
N ARG A 50 -4.20 13.14 -4.05
CA ARG A 50 -4.03 12.00 -4.96
C ARG A 50 -3.16 10.90 -4.36
N GLN A 51 -2.09 11.25 -3.67
CA GLN A 51 -1.17 10.31 -3.03
C GLN A 51 -1.84 9.49 -1.92
N GLN A 52 -2.73 10.11 -1.12
CA GLN A 52 -3.57 9.39 -0.15
C GLN A 52 -4.50 8.39 -0.83
N ALA A 53 -5.16 8.77 -1.92
CA ALA A 53 -6.03 7.87 -2.68
C ALA A 53 -5.25 6.68 -3.29
N MET A 54 -4.06 6.94 -3.82
CA MET A 54 -3.18 5.88 -4.35
C MET A 54 -2.69 4.94 -3.25
N LEU A 55 -2.38 5.47 -2.07
CA LEU A 55 -1.99 4.64 -0.93
C LEU A 55 -3.13 3.73 -0.46
N LYS A 56 -4.36 4.26 -0.36
CA LYS A 56 -5.55 3.44 -0.06
C LYS A 56 -5.71 2.30 -1.07
N LYS A 57 -5.50 2.58 -2.36
CA LYS A 57 -5.51 1.55 -3.40
C LYS A 57 -4.43 0.49 -3.17
N ALA A 58 -3.20 0.92 -2.87
CA ALA A 58 -2.07 0.03 -2.65
C ALA A 58 -2.31 -0.99 -1.53
N PHE A 59 -3.07 -0.64 -0.49
CA PHE A 59 -3.41 -1.56 0.60
C PHE A 59 -4.18 -2.81 0.13
N TYR A 60 -5.09 -2.67 -0.84
CA TYR A 60 -5.79 -3.82 -1.41
C TYR A 60 -4.81 -4.77 -2.11
N HIS A 61 -3.84 -4.22 -2.85
CA HIS A 61 -2.82 -5.00 -3.54
C HIS A 61 -1.83 -5.65 -2.58
N LEU A 62 -1.44 -4.97 -1.51
CA LEU A 62 -0.58 -5.51 -0.44
C LEU A 62 -1.27 -6.67 0.30
N LEU A 63 -2.56 -6.52 0.62
CA LEU A 63 -3.34 -7.58 1.27
C LEU A 63 -3.53 -8.78 0.34
N ALA A 64 -3.86 -8.56 -0.93
CA ALA A 64 -3.94 -9.63 -1.92
C ALA A 64 -2.60 -10.36 -2.10
N PHE A 65 -1.49 -9.61 -2.11
CA PHE A 65 -0.16 -10.18 -2.16
C PHE A 65 0.18 -11.00 -0.91
N TYR A 66 -0.17 -10.51 0.28
CA TYR A 66 0.00 -11.26 1.52
C TYR A 66 -0.74 -12.62 1.50
N GLY A 67 -2.01 -12.62 1.09
CA GLY A 67 -2.82 -13.84 1.07
C GLY A 67 -2.48 -14.84 -0.03
N SER A 68 -1.98 -14.37 -1.19
CA SER A 68 -1.73 -15.23 -2.36
C SER A 68 -0.26 -15.50 -2.65
N SER A 69 0.66 -14.70 -2.10
CA SER A 69 2.08 -14.64 -2.50
C SER A 69 2.30 -14.40 -4.01
N ASN A 70 1.28 -13.91 -4.73
CA ASN A 70 1.35 -13.62 -6.15
C ASN A 70 1.29 -12.12 -6.39
N ALA A 71 2.41 -11.54 -6.85
CA ALA A 71 2.46 -10.12 -7.18
C ALA A 71 1.61 -9.87 -8.43
N ASP A 72 0.76 -8.84 -8.36
CA ASP A 72 0.00 -8.41 -9.52
C ASP A 72 0.69 -7.29 -10.28
N TYR A 73 0.12 -6.96 -11.43
CA TYR A 73 0.61 -5.90 -12.30
C TYR A 73 0.74 -4.55 -11.59
N TYR A 74 -0.12 -4.25 -10.61
CA TYR A 74 -0.04 -2.99 -9.90
C TYR A 74 1.19 -2.96 -8.97
N LEU A 75 1.46 -4.05 -8.26
CA LEU A 75 2.63 -4.14 -7.38
C LEU A 75 3.94 -4.09 -8.18
N ASP A 76 3.97 -4.66 -9.39
CA ASP A 76 5.10 -4.52 -10.33
C ASP A 76 5.35 -3.05 -10.70
N LEU A 77 4.30 -2.31 -11.05
CA LEU A 77 4.41 -0.87 -11.36
C LEU A 77 4.90 -0.06 -10.16
N VAL A 78 4.44 -0.39 -8.95
CA VAL A 78 4.94 0.24 -7.72
C VAL A 78 6.43 -0.05 -7.55
N ALA A 79 6.87 -1.29 -7.71
CA ALA A 79 8.27 -1.69 -7.59
C ALA A 79 9.16 -0.95 -8.61
N ILE A 80 8.75 -0.89 -9.88
CA ILE A 80 9.46 -0.15 -10.93
C ILE A 80 9.53 1.33 -10.57
N SER A 81 8.40 1.94 -10.20
CA SER A 81 8.34 3.36 -9.86
C SER A 81 9.23 3.71 -8.66
N HIS A 82 9.39 2.83 -7.68
CA HIS A 82 10.20 3.09 -6.48
C HIS A 82 11.68 2.74 -6.64
N SER A 83 12.07 2.13 -7.77
CA SER A 83 13.46 1.76 -8.07
C SER A 83 14.42 2.95 -8.13
N ARG A 84 15.73 2.66 -8.04
CA ARG A 84 16.81 3.66 -8.15
C ARG A 84 16.73 4.50 -9.42
N THR A 85 16.28 3.93 -10.54
CA THR A 85 16.23 4.62 -11.84
C THR A 85 14.99 5.49 -12.03
N HIS A 86 14.03 5.43 -11.09
CA HIS A 86 12.79 6.21 -11.12
C HIS A 86 12.73 7.16 -9.92
N LEU A 87 11.88 6.89 -8.92
CA LEU A 87 11.74 7.78 -7.76
C LEU A 87 12.91 7.69 -6.76
N ASP A 88 13.76 6.66 -6.91
CA ASP A 88 14.92 6.42 -6.06
C ASP A 88 14.53 6.36 -4.56
N ILE A 89 13.56 5.50 -4.23
CA ILE A 89 13.10 5.33 -2.85
C ILE A 89 13.99 4.31 -2.16
N ARG A 90 14.96 4.80 -1.39
CA ARG A 90 15.95 3.95 -0.71
C ARG A 90 15.28 2.96 0.24
N PRO A 91 15.74 1.70 0.31
CA PRO A 91 15.15 0.68 1.18
C PRO A 91 15.02 1.09 2.65
N GLY A 92 15.96 1.88 3.18
CA GLY A 92 15.92 2.37 4.56
C GLY A 92 14.69 3.25 4.90
N LEU A 93 14.05 3.86 3.89
CA LEU A 93 12.85 4.68 4.10
C LEU A 93 11.61 3.85 4.44
N TYR A 94 11.58 2.56 4.10
CA TYR A 94 10.44 1.68 4.38
C TYR A 94 10.31 1.32 5.86
N ALA A 95 11.41 1.36 6.63
CA ALA A 95 11.35 1.21 8.08
C ALA A 95 10.58 2.40 8.69
N LEU A 96 10.92 3.63 8.29
CA LEU A 96 10.21 4.85 8.71
C LEU A 96 8.74 4.82 8.27
N TRP A 97 8.47 4.34 7.04
CA TRP A 97 7.11 4.20 6.52
C TRP A 97 6.27 3.24 7.37
N LEU A 98 6.81 2.06 7.69
CA LEU A 98 6.09 1.05 8.46
C LEU A 98 5.85 1.51 9.90
N ASP A 99 6.85 2.12 10.54
CA ASP A 99 6.71 2.65 11.90
C ASP A 99 5.72 3.81 11.94
N ALA A 100 5.73 4.72 10.96
CA ALA A 100 4.74 5.78 10.84
C ALA A 100 3.33 5.22 10.66
N LEU A 101 3.17 4.17 9.86
CA LEU A 101 1.89 3.51 9.62
C LEU A 101 1.33 2.86 10.89
N VAL A 102 2.14 2.01 11.54
CA VAL A 102 1.76 1.30 12.77
C VAL A 102 1.45 2.28 13.89
N ALA A 103 2.25 3.33 14.06
CA ALA A 103 1.98 4.36 15.06
C ALA A 103 0.69 5.13 14.78
N THR A 104 0.29 5.28 13.50
CA THR A 104 -0.99 5.90 13.13
C THR A 104 -2.14 4.94 13.38
N ALA A 105 -1.98 3.66 13.04
CA ALA A 105 -2.98 2.63 13.35
C ALA A 105 -3.26 2.56 14.86
N ARG A 106 -2.22 2.58 15.70
CA ARG A 106 -2.37 2.61 17.17
C ARG A 106 -3.19 3.79 17.69
N ARG A 107 -3.13 4.93 17.01
CA ARG A 107 -3.86 6.13 17.42
C ARG A 107 -5.33 6.07 17.00
N PHE A 108 -5.62 5.43 15.87
CA PHE A 108 -6.97 5.35 15.29
C PHE A 108 -7.73 4.12 15.76
N ASP A 109 -7.07 3.03 16.11
CA ASP A 109 -7.75 1.81 16.53
C ASP A 109 -7.88 1.77 18.06
N ASP A 110 -9.11 1.92 18.56
CA ASP A 110 -9.45 1.86 19.98
C ASP A 110 -9.22 0.47 20.61
N ARG A 111 -9.01 -0.55 19.78
CA ARG A 111 -8.70 -1.93 20.16
C ARG A 111 -7.32 -2.36 19.72
N PHE A 112 -6.42 -1.41 19.50
CA PHE A 112 -5.05 -1.72 19.11
C PHE A 112 -4.28 -2.36 20.27
N ASP A 113 -3.82 -3.58 20.07
CA ASP A 113 -2.97 -4.34 20.98
C ASP A 113 -1.75 -4.90 20.24
N ASP A 114 -0.93 -5.71 20.94
CA ASP A 114 0.29 -6.29 20.37
C ASP A 114 0.00 -7.25 19.21
N ASP A 115 -1.15 -7.92 19.23
CA ASP A 115 -1.57 -8.86 18.18
C ASP A 115 -1.98 -8.08 16.91
N VAL A 116 -2.69 -6.96 17.07
CA VAL A 116 -3.02 -6.04 15.97
C VAL A 116 -1.74 -5.42 15.40
N GLU A 117 -0.80 -4.97 16.23
CA GLU A 117 0.48 -4.45 15.75
C GLU A 117 1.21 -5.49 14.89
N LEU A 118 1.33 -6.71 15.40
CA LEU A 118 1.97 -7.80 14.69
C LEU A 118 1.27 -8.05 13.36
N ALA A 119 -0.07 -8.04 13.32
CA ALA A 119 -0.82 -8.23 12.10
C ALA A 119 -0.52 -7.14 11.04
N TRP A 120 -0.50 -5.86 11.43
CA TRP A 120 -0.10 -4.76 10.54
C TRP A 120 1.30 -4.97 9.97
N ARG A 121 2.27 -5.32 10.81
CA ARG A 121 3.65 -5.55 10.36
C ARG A 121 3.74 -6.75 9.41
N LEU A 122 3.07 -7.86 9.73
CA LEU A 122 3.11 -9.07 8.91
C LEU A 122 2.43 -8.89 7.55
N VAL A 123 1.30 -8.19 7.47
CA VAL A 123 0.60 -7.96 6.20
C VAL A 123 1.40 -7.03 5.27
N MET A 124 2.05 -5.99 5.82
CA MET A 124 2.81 -5.04 4.99
C MET A 124 4.17 -5.58 4.52
N THR A 125 4.82 -6.43 5.34
CA THR A 125 6.22 -6.84 5.14
C THR A 125 6.49 -7.50 3.79
N PRO A 126 5.70 -8.48 3.30
CA PRO A 126 5.96 -9.10 2.01
C PRO A 126 6.03 -8.09 0.86
N GLY A 127 5.09 -7.14 0.80
CA GLY A 127 5.08 -6.12 -0.24
C GLY A 127 6.26 -5.14 -0.13
N ILE A 128 6.67 -4.77 1.09
CA ILE A 128 7.88 -3.98 1.33
C ILE A 128 9.12 -4.73 0.83
N VAL A 129 9.24 -6.01 1.15
CA VAL A 129 10.33 -6.87 0.69
C VAL A 129 10.33 -6.95 -0.84
N TYR A 130 9.17 -7.14 -1.45
CA TYR A 130 9.02 -7.19 -2.91
C TYR A 130 9.52 -5.91 -3.58
N VAL A 131 9.02 -4.76 -3.14
CA VAL A 131 9.39 -3.46 -3.73
C VAL A 131 10.87 -3.15 -3.52
N THR A 132 11.41 -3.39 -2.32
CA THR A 132 12.82 -3.13 -2.02
C THR A 132 13.77 -4.09 -2.71
N PHE A 133 13.36 -5.34 -2.96
CA PHE A 133 14.13 -6.30 -3.77
C PHE A 133 14.43 -5.76 -5.16
N TYR A 134 13.49 -5.02 -5.76
CA TYR A 134 13.64 -4.40 -7.07
C TYR A 134 14.26 -3.01 -7.07
N TYR A 135 14.77 -2.51 -5.94
CA TYR A 135 15.36 -1.17 -5.88
C TYR A 135 16.56 -1.00 -6.85
N ASP A 136 17.48 -1.97 -6.83
CA ASP A 136 18.68 -2.02 -7.70
C ASP A 136 18.51 -2.96 -8.90
N ARG A 137 17.29 -3.48 -9.12
CA ARG A 137 17.01 -4.46 -10.17
C ARG A 137 15.96 -3.91 -11.10
N VAL A 138 16.07 -4.24 -12.38
CA VAL A 138 14.93 -4.07 -13.28
C VAL A 138 13.89 -5.09 -12.84
N ALA A 139 12.70 -4.64 -12.40
CA ALA A 139 11.59 -5.57 -12.21
C ALA A 139 11.38 -6.33 -13.51
N GLY A 140 11.12 -7.64 -13.42
CA GLY A 140 10.80 -8.43 -14.61
C GLY A 140 9.70 -7.72 -15.41
N PRO A 141 9.66 -7.85 -16.75
CA PRO A 141 8.56 -7.28 -17.51
C PRO A 141 7.25 -7.76 -16.88
N PRO A 142 6.27 -6.87 -16.69
CA PRO A 142 5.01 -7.24 -16.06
C PRO A 142 4.46 -8.49 -16.71
N GLY A 143 4.04 -9.47 -15.90
CA GLY A 143 3.44 -10.70 -16.39
C GLY A 143 2.26 -10.41 -17.32
N PRO A 144 1.98 -11.29 -18.31
CA PRO A 144 0.91 -11.05 -19.26
C PRO A 144 -0.41 -10.82 -18.53
N ARG A 145 -1.15 -9.77 -18.94
CA ARG A 145 -2.50 -9.48 -18.48
C ARG A 145 -3.36 -10.71 -18.72
N VAL A 146 -3.80 -11.38 -17.65
CA VAL A 146 -4.91 -12.33 -17.77
C VAL A 146 -6.15 -11.46 -18.03
N PRO A 147 -6.78 -11.53 -19.21
CA PRO A 147 -7.99 -10.77 -19.45
C PRO A 147 -9.06 -11.25 -18.47
N ASP A 148 -9.68 -10.28 -17.81
CA ASP A 148 -10.85 -10.50 -16.97
C ASP A 148 -11.91 -11.23 -17.82
N ALA A 149 -12.38 -12.40 -17.37
CA ALA A 149 -13.35 -13.22 -18.08
C ALA A 149 -14.77 -12.58 -18.15
N SER A 150 -14.89 -11.31 -17.75
CA SER A 150 -16.13 -10.58 -17.57
C SER A 150 -16.53 -9.67 -18.74
N THR A 151 -15.72 -9.58 -19.81
CA THR A 151 -16.07 -8.77 -21.01
C THR A 151 -16.13 -9.63 -22.26
N THR A 152 -17.21 -10.39 -22.41
CA THR A 152 -17.69 -10.81 -23.73
C THR A 152 -18.42 -9.60 -24.33
N PRO A 153 -18.06 -9.11 -25.53
CA PRO A 153 -18.93 -8.21 -26.25
C PRO A 153 -20.11 -9.04 -26.79
N GLU A 154 -21.34 -8.67 -26.45
CA GLU A 154 -22.52 -9.16 -27.17
C GLU A 154 -22.33 -8.82 -28.66
N ALA A 155 -22.24 -9.86 -29.48
CA ALA A 155 -22.20 -9.73 -30.91
C ALA A 155 -23.52 -9.09 -31.38
N GLY A 156 -23.39 -8.09 -32.26
CA GLY A 156 -24.51 -7.38 -32.85
C GLY A 156 -25.50 -8.32 -33.51
N ASP A 157 -26.78 -8.04 -33.24
CA ASP A 157 -27.90 -8.54 -34.02
C ASP A 157 -28.12 -7.59 -35.19
N ASP A 158 -27.51 -7.92 -36.33
CA ASP A 158 -27.84 -7.36 -37.64
C ASP A 158 -28.54 -8.45 -38.46
N GLY A 159 -29.84 -8.27 -38.67
CA GLY A 159 -30.54 -8.75 -39.86
C GLY A 159 -31.68 -9.75 -39.63
N THR A 160 -32.94 -9.30 -39.78
CA THR A 160 -33.67 -9.32 -41.07
C THR A 160 -34.88 -8.38 -40.99
#